data_AF-V5H7U1-F1
#
_entry.id   AF-V5H7U1-F1
#
_cell.length_a   1.000
_cell.length_b   1.000
_cell.length_c   1.000
_cell.angle_alpha   90.00
_cell.angle_beta   90.00
_cell.angle_gamma   90.00
#
_symmetry.space_group_name_H-M   'P 1'
#
loop_
_entity.id
_entity.type
_entity.pdbx_description
1 polymer ?
#
loop_
_entity_poly.entity_id
_entity_poly.type
_entity_poly.pdbx_seq_one_letter_code
_entity_poly.pdbx_strand_id
1 'polypeptide(L)'
;MAYSIWDIPGSEPYCLLDAVDQDKDGNYMCFKFDSGGICSRTPFVYHSRGGSDNPNALSRDLGGCAMTKSLIVDTDNCNYLVQAECYANGTVFNYLTYKESWPRVERDAYIQAAANQDQIA
;
A
#
# COMPACT_ATOMS: atom_id res chain seq x y z
N MET A 1 0.48 -15.10 -6.90
CA MET A 1 1.35 -14.21 -6.10
C MET A 1 0.69 -12.84 -5.99
N ALA A 2 1.20 -11.90 -5.18
CA ALA A 2 0.69 -10.52 -5.13
C ALA A 2 1.77 -9.55 -5.61
N TYR A 3 1.33 -8.47 -6.25
CA TYR A 3 2.18 -7.45 -6.84
C TYR A 3 1.66 -6.08 -6.41
N SER A 4 2.56 -5.15 -6.09
CA SER A 4 2.19 -3.77 -5.84
C SER A 4 2.75 -2.86 -6.93
N ILE A 5 1.89 -2.01 -7.48
CA ILE A 5 2.31 -0.85 -8.26
C ILE A 5 2.44 0.32 -7.31
N TRP A 6 3.61 0.93 -7.32
CA TRP A 6 3.94 2.09 -6.50
C TRP A 6 3.97 3.31 -7.42
N ASP A 7 3.06 4.25 -7.17
CA ASP A 7 3.05 5.55 -7.83
C ASP A 7 3.65 6.60 -6.89
N ILE A 8 4.87 7.02 -7.23
CA ILE A 8 5.66 7.98 -6.46
C ILE A 8 5.65 9.31 -7.23
N PRO A 9 5.19 10.41 -6.61
CA PRO A 9 5.18 11.71 -7.27
C PRO A 9 6.55 12.08 -7.85
N GLY A 10 6.57 12.38 -9.16
CA GLY A 10 7.78 12.76 -9.88
C GLY A 10 8.66 11.59 -10.33
N SER A 11 8.19 10.34 -10.26
CA SER A 11 8.88 9.14 -10.78
C SER A 11 7.95 8.29 -11.65
N GLU A 12 8.51 7.44 -12.51
CA GLU A 12 7.71 6.45 -13.24
C GLU A 12 7.17 5.39 -12.26
N PRO A 13 5.91 4.97 -12.38
CA PRO A 13 5.37 3.87 -11.58
C PRO A 13 6.18 2.58 -11.79
N TYR A 14 6.45 1.85 -10.72
CA TYR A 14 7.12 0.55 -10.81
C TYR A 14 6.39 -0.53 -10.02
N CYS A 15 6.52 -1.76 -10.49
CA CYS A 15 5.86 -2.93 -9.93
C CYS A 15 6.87 -3.76 -9.13
N LEU A 16 6.49 -4.12 -7.90
CA LEU A 16 7.25 -5.04 -7.05
C LEU A 16 6.40 -6.25 -6.71
N LEU A 17 7.06 -7.40 -6.58
CA LEU A 17 6.46 -8.54 -5.90
C LEU A 17 6.36 -8.14 -4.44
N ASP A 18 5.15 -7.91 -3.94
CA ASP A 18 4.91 -7.56 -2.55
C ASP A 18 3.97 -8.61 -1.95
N ALA A 19 4.07 -8.81 -0.65
CA ALA A 19 3.11 -9.61 0.09
C ALA A 19 2.41 -8.73 1.13
N VAL A 20 1.11 -8.92 1.26
CA VAL A 20 0.30 -8.39 2.36
C VAL A 20 0.06 -9.52 3.35
N ASP A 21 0.25 -9.24 4.63
CA ASP A 21 0.02 -10.19 5.72
C ASP A 21 -0.44 -9.45 6.99
N GLN A 22 -0.59 -10.19 8.08
CA GLN A 22 -0.91 -9.67 9.40
C GLN A 22 0.14 -10.11 10.42
N ASP A 23 0.57 -9.21 11.30
CA ASP A 23 1.45 -9.58 12.41
C ASP A 23 0.68 -10.32 13.53
N LYS A 24 1.42 -10.81 14.53
CA LYS A 24 0.86 -11.54 15.69
C LYS A 24 -0.15 -10.74 16.52
N ASP A 25 -0.10 -9.42 16.43
CA ASP A 25 -0.93 -8.48 17.19
C ASP A 25 -2.10 -7.97 16.34
N GLY A 26 -2.22 -8.45 15.10
CA GLY A 26 -3.30 -8.10 14.19
C GLY A 26 -3.00 -6.90 13.28
N ASN A 27 -1.78 -6.37 13.27
CA ASN A 27 -1.43 -5.21 12.45
C ASN A 27 -1.22 -5.59 10.99
N TYR A 28 -1.61 -4.69 10.09
CA TYR A 28 -1.40 -4.84 8.65
C TYR A 28 0.10 -4.75 8.32
N MET A 29 0.60 -5.72 7.54
CA MET A 29 1.99 -5.78 7.08
C MET A 29 2.07 -5.78 5.57
N CYS A 30 3.00 -4.99 5.03
CA CYS A 30 3.48 -5.10 3.66
C CYS A 30 4.93 -5.52 3.64
N PHE A 31 5.32 -6.36 2.68
CA PHE A 31 6.70 -6.76 2.48
C PHE A 31 7.19 -6.28 1.14
N LYS A 32 8.26 -5.48 1.15
CA LYS A 32 9.04 -5.19 -0.06
C LYS A 32 10.08 -6.28 -0.26
N PHE A 33 10.11 -6.86 -1.45
CA PHE A 33 11.21 -7.74 -1.85
C PHE A 33 12.39 -6.90 -2.34
N ASP A 34 13.56 -7.09 -1.74
CA ASP A 34 14.78 -6.41 -2.18
C ASP A 34 15.31 -7.00 -3.50
N SER A 35 15.87 -6.15 -4.35
CA SER A 35 16.53 -6.56 -5.58
C SER A 35 17.76 -7.42 -5.26
N GLY A 36 17.74 -8.70 -5.61
CA GLY A 36 18.89 -9.60 -5.45
C GLY A 36 18.59 -11.05 -5.14
N GLY A 37 17.37 -11.38 -4.68
CA GLY A 37 16.96 -12.79 -4.54
C GLY A 37 16.22 -13.13 -3.24
N ILE A 38 14.92 -13.36 -3.42
CA ILE A 38 13.99 -14.35 -2.82
C ILE A 38 13.82 -14.42 -1.28
N CYS A 39 14.81 -14.09 -0.44
CA CYS A 39 14.72 -14.34 1.01
C CYS A 39 14.83 -13.13 1.94
N SER A 40 15.26 -11.95 1.47
CA SER A 40 15.14 -10.73 2.27
C SER A 40 13.86 -10.00 1.92
N ARG A 41 12.95 -9.96 2.90
CA ARG A 41 11.76 -9.13 2.86
C ARG A 41 11.94 -8.01 3.87
N THR A 42 11.78 -6.77 3.44
CA THR A 42 11.72 -5.65 4.37
C THR A 42 10.26 -5.49 4.81
N PRO A 43 9.93 -5.76 6.10
CA PRO A 43 8.58 -5.60 6.61
C PRO A 43 8.25 -4.12 6.85
N PHE A 44 7.08 -3.71 6.43
CA PHE A 44 6.44 -2.45 6.73
C PHE A 44 5.19 -2.73 7.55
N VAL A 45 5.23 -2.41 8.84
CA VAL A 45 4.11 -2.62 9.76
C VAL A 45 3.31 -1.33 9.87
N TYR A 46 1.99 -1.45 9.74
CA TYR A 46 1.06 -0.35 9.85
C TYR A 46 0.15 -0.56 11.04
N HIS A 47 0.12 0.42 11.92
CA HIS A 47 -0.70 0.42 13.12
C HIS A 47 -1.95 1.26 12.91
N SER A 48 -3.04 0.89 13.57
CA SER A 48 -4.23 1.74 13.66
C SER A 48 -3.84 3.13 14.17
N ARG A 49 -4.31 4.19 13.51
CA ARG A 49 -3.96 5.55 13.89
C ARG A 49 -4.77 5.99 15.10
N GLY A 50 -4.10 6.09 16.26
CA GLY A 50 -4.72 6.58 17.50
C GLY A 50 -5.42 7.93 17.33
N GLY A 51 -6.64 8.05 17.87
CA GLY A 51 -7.46 9.27 17.76
C GLY A 51 -8.23 9.42 16.44
N SER A 52 -8.21 8.40 15.57
CA SER A 52 -9.03 8.34 14.35
C SER A 52 -10.12 7.29 14.51
N ASP A 53 -11.39 7.68 14.33
CA ASP A 53 -12.52 6.73 14.35
C ASP A 53 -12.62 5.89 13.05
N ASN A 54 -11.88 6.29 12.01
CA ASN A 54 -11.83 5.55 10.76
C ASN A 54 -10.92 4.30 10.91
N PRO A 55 -11.47 3.08 10.81
CA PRO A 55 -10.70 1.83 10.97
C PRO A 55 -9.68 1.60 9.85
N ASN A 56 -9.84 2.29 8.71
CA ASN A 56 -8.91 2.21 7.58
C ASN A 56 -7.75 3.21 7.72
N ALA A 57 -7.76 4.05 8.74
CA ALA A 57 -6.70 5.02 8.99
C ALA A 57 -5.56 4.39 9.78
N LEU A 58 -4.39 4.33 9.15
CA LEU A 58 -3.20 3.68 9.65
C LEU A 58 -2.05 4.67 9.80
N SER A 59 -0.98 4.22 10.46
CA SER A 59 0.29 4.93 10.57
C SER A 59 1.44 3.94 10.55
N ARG A 60 2.55 4.31 9.92
CA ARG A 60 3.75 3.49 9.87
C ARG A 60 4.93 4.27 10.39
N ASP A 61 5.73 3.62 11.22
CA ASP A 61 7.00 4.16 11.71
C ASP A 61 8.08 3.99 10.63
N LEU A 62 8.75 5.08 10.29
CA LEU A 62 9.90 5.09 9.37
C LEU A 62 11.24 4.99 10.11
N GLY A 63 11.22 4.95 11.45
CA GLY A 63 12.37 5.09 12.32
C GLY A 63 12.70 6.56 12.60
N GLY A 64 13.53 6.81 13.62
CA GLY A 64 14.02 8.16 13.92
C GLY A 64 12.93 9.17 14.29
N CYS A 65 11.84 8.72 14.91
CA CYS A 65 10.64 9.50 15.26
C CYS A 65 9.83 10.01 14.05
N ALA A 66 10.07 9.51 12.84
CA ALA A 66 9.30 9.86 11.66
C ALA A 66 8.15 8.87 11.46
N MET A 67 6.93 9.39 11.31
CA MET A 67 5.72 8.60 11.06
C MET A 67 5.06 9.04 9.76
N THR A 68 4.48 8.09 9.03
CA THR A 68 3.56 8.38 7.93
C THR A 68 2.11 8.24 8.39
N LYS A 69 1.20 8.86 7.63
CA LYS A 69 -0.24 8.63 7.74
C LYS A 69 -0.67 7.83 6.53
N SER A 70 -1.27 6.67 6.74
CA SER A 70 -1.76 5.80 5.68
C SER A 70 -3.28 5.66 5.75
N LEU A 71 -3.92 5.41 4.62
CA LEU A 71 -5.35 5.17 4.50
C LEU A 71 -5.57 4.04 3.49
N ILE A 72 -6.29 3.00 3.91
CA ILE A 72 -6.87 2.04 2.96
C ILE A 72 -8.05 2.74 2.29
N VAL A 73 -7.90 3.03 1.00
CA VAL A 73 -8.87 3.78 0.20
C VAL A 73 -9.94 2.82 -0.32
N ASP A 74 -9.53 1.63 -0.79
CA ASP A 74 -10.42 0.67 -1.41
C ASP A 74 -9.84 -0.75 -1.37
N THR A 75 -10.69 -1.76 -1.28
CA THR A 75 -10.32 -3.18 -1.36
C THR A 75 -11.57 -4.04 -1.48
N ASP A 76 -11.47 -5.15 -2.22
CA ASP A 76 -12.45 -6.24 -2.19
C ASP A 76 -12.09 -7.33 -1.17
N ASN A 77 -11.05 -7.10 -0.36
CA ASN A 77 -10.42 -8.03 0.58
C ASN A 77 -9.87 -9.32 -0.06
N CYS A 78 -9.98 -9.48 -1.38
CA CYS A 78 -9.80 -10.75 -2.05
C CYS A 78 -8.75 -10.68 -3.16
N ASN A 79 -8.80 -9.67 -4.01
CA ASN A 79 -7.99 -9.55 -5.21
C ASN A 79 -7.16 -8.28 -5.24
N TYR A 80 -7.59 -7.18 -4.63
CA TYR A 80 -6.86 -5.92 -4.65
C TYR A 80 -6.96 -5.11 -3.36
N LEU A 81 -6.03 -4.17 -3.21
CA LEU A 81 -5.95 -3.19 -2.13
C LEU A 81 -5.37 -1.90 -2.71
N VAL A 82 -6.08 -0.79 -2.50
CA VAL A 82 -5.63 0.57 -2.80
C VAL A 82 -5.32 1.27 -1.48
N GLN A 83 -4.11 1.79 -1.37
CA GLN A 83 -3.63 2.51 -0.20
C GLN A 83 -3.04 3.85 -0.63
N ALA A 84 -3.32 4.91 0.13
CA ALA A 84 -2.62 6.18 0.05
C ALA A 84 -1.77 6.39 1.31
N GLU A 85 -0.53 6.85 1.16
CA GLU A 85 0.36 7.16 2.28
C GLU A 85 0.94 8.57 2.17
N CYS A 86 0.66 9.40 3.17
CA CYS A 86 1.16 10.75 3.30
C CYS A 86 2.39 10.80 4.21
N TYR A 87 3.46 11.38 3.69
CA TYR A 87 4.72 11.59 4.38
C TYR A 87 4.77 12.97 5.05
N ALA A 88 5.64 13.12 6.04
CA ALA A 88 5.78 14.37 6.81
C ALA A 88 6.14 15.59 5.95
N ASN A 89 6.79 15.38 4.81
CA ASN A 89 7.12 16.42 3.83
C ASN A 89 5.93 16.82 2.92
N GLY A 90 4.73 16.26 3.15
CA GLY A 90 3.53 16.51 2.38
C GLY A 90 3.39 15.68 1.10
N THR A 91 4.38 14.85 0.76
CA THR A 91 4.27 13.96 -0.40
C THR A 91 3.30 12.82 -0.11
N VAL A 92 2.48 12.46 -1.11
CA VAL A 92 1.51 11.36 -1.03
C VAL A 92 1.89 10.30 -2.05
N PHE A 93 2.06 9.06 -1.60
CA PHE A 93 2.32 7.91 -2.46
C PHE A 93 1.05 7.07 -2.53
N ASN A 94 0.75 6.54 -3.71
CA ASN A 94 -0.36 5.64 -3.92
C ASN A 94 0.16 4.24 -4.25
N TYR A 95 -0.49 3.23 -3.67
CA TYR A 95 -0.11 1.83 -3.82
C TYR A 95 -1.34 1.06 -4.26
N LEU A 96 -1.20 0.31 -5.34
CA LEU A 96 -2.17 -0.71 -5.75
C LEU A 96 -1.52 -2.08 -5.60
N THR A 97 -1.92 -2.82 -4.57
CA THR A 97 -1.54 -4.23 -4.41
C THR A 97 -2.63 -5.12 -5.00
N TYR A 98 -2.26 -6.10 -5.81
CA TYR A 98 -3.21 -7.04 -6.41
C TYR A 98 -2.67 -8.46 -6.51
N LYS A 99 -3.58 -9.44 -6.51
CA LYS A 99 -3.25 -10.82 -6.83
C LYS A 99 -3.04 -10.97 -8.34
N GLU A 100 -2.02 -11.73 -8.71
CA GLU A 100 -1.73 -12.08 -10.10
C GLU A 100 -2.93 -12.72 -10.82
N SER A 101 -3.73 -13.49 -10.09
CA SER A 101 -4.95 -14.12 -10.58
C SER A 101 -6.10 -13.14 -10.85
N TRP A 102 -5.96 -11.86 -10.51
CA TRP A 102 -6.98 -10.83 -10.77
C TRP A 102 -7.00 -10.48 -12.27
N PRO A 103 -8.14 -10.58 -12.98
CA PRO A 103 -8.20 -10.42 -14.43
C PRO A 103 -7.68 -9.06 -14.91
N ARG A 104 -6.78 -9.08 -15.91
CA ARG A 104 -6.05 -7.90 -16.40
C ARG A 104 -6.94 -6.72 -16.81
N VAL A 105 -8.09 -6.98 -17.42
CA VAL A 105 -9.04 -5.93 -17.85
C VAL A 105 -9.60 -5.15 -16.66
N GLU A 106 -9.86 -5.83 -15.53
CA GLU A 106 -10.34 -5.19 -14.30
C GLU A 106 -9.21 -4.38 -13.64
N ARG A 107 -7.97 -4.89 -13.68
CA ARG A 107 -6.80 -4.17 -13.17
C ARG A 107 -6.56 -2.85 -13.89
N ASP A 108 -6.59 -2.86 -15.22
CA ASP A 108 -6.27 -1.68 -16.03
C ASP A 108 -7.31 -0.57 -15.84
N ALA A 109 -8.59 -0.94 -15.67
CA ALA A 109 -9.66 0.00 -15.31
C ALA A 109 -9.44 0.62 -13.91
N TYR A 110 -8.99 -0.17 -12.93
CA TYR A 110 -8.71 0.33 -11.58
C TYR A 110 -7.47 1.20 -11.50
N ILE A 111 -6.39 0.85 -12.20
CA ILE A 111 -5.19 1.67 -12.33
C ILE A 111 -5.57 3.05 -12.90
N GLN A 112 -6.43 3.07 -13.92
CA GLN A 112 -6.94 4.32 -14.48
C GLN A 112 -7.85 5.10 -13.51
N ALA A 113 -8.67 4.44 -12.70
CA ALA A 113 -9.52 5.11 -11.71
C ALA A 113 -8.68 5.71 -10.56
N ALA A 114 -7.76 4.92 -10.00
CA ALA A 114 -6.87 5.33 -8.91
C ALA A 114 -5.92 6.48 -9.31
N ALA A 115 -5.47 6.52 -10.58
CA ALA A 115 -4.66 7.63 -11.09
C ALA A 115 -5.45 8.94 -11.28
N ASN A 116 -6.79 8.88 -11.35
CA ASN A 116 -7.65 10.02 -11.67
C ASN A 116 -8.54 10.48 -10.51
N GLN A 117 -8.54 9.77 -9.38
CA GLN A 117 -9.41 10.07 -8.24
C GLN A 117 -8.58 10.30 -6.98
N ASP A 118 -8.33 11.58 -6.66
CA ASP A 118 -7.76 12.00 -5.38
C ASP A 118 -8.66 11.65 -4.17
N GLN A 119 -9.90 11.22 -4.41
CA GLN A 119 -10.81 10.64 -3.41
C GLN A 119 -11.71 9.60 -4.09
N ILE A 120 -11.58 8.34 -3.71
CA ILE A 120 -12.60 7.32 -4.01
C ILE A 120 -13.70 7.50 -2.94
N ALA A 121 -14.90 7.83 -3.40
CA ALA A 121 -16.11 8.00 -2.58
C ALA A 121 -16.93 6.70 -2.55
#